data_AF-A0A382MJS3-F1
#
_entry.id   AF-A0A382MJS3-F1
#
_cell.length_a   1.000
_cell.length_b   1.000
_cell.length_c   1.000
_cell.angle_alpha   90.00
_cell.angle_beta   90.00
_cell.angle_gamma   90.00
#
_symmetry.space_group_name_H-M   'P 1'
#
loop_
_entity.id
_entity.type
_entity.pdbx_description
1 polymer ?
#
loop_
_entity_poly.entity_id
_entity_poly.type
_entity_poly.pdbx_seq_one_letter_code
_entity_poly.pdbx_strand_id
1 'polypeptide(L)'
;GLLSIDFGTVTYDGPADQDILADAYYSLTAGGGAGTKSLLGAVTCADAFTVDADVTVDMDGNTIGVTGATDINGILTVGGSTLTLDGASVVGGTITVSTGTVDANGAFNATGGNLTFTGAGNLQLAGDVTNLGTLTGADFGTVTYDGGSQNLFGPQTYVNLVAGGTGTKTLLGTVTVSGAFTSNASVTTAMGAFDLDVAGATDINGIVTIVTGTLDAEGAFDAAGAGDATGGIINLTGAGHLELAGNVTSLGVLTDATHGTVTYDGGGDQNIVSDNYVNLIAGGGGGIKTLLGNVIVAGAFTTDGSVTTAMGTFDLDVAGATTIPGTVTMTTGTLDTEGTFDATGGTIDINGAGELQLAATTPLLGTNLSTDFGKVTYDGTAQT
;
A
#
# COMPACT_ATOMS: atom_id res chain seq x y z
N GLY A 1 -24.83 15.23 41.24
CA GLY A 1 -26.20 14.99 40.74
C GLY A 1 -26.06 14.33 39.40
N LEU A 2 -27.03 13.53 38.96
CA LEU A 2 -26.99 12.95 37.61
C LEU A 2 -27.26 14.07 36.59
N LEU A 3 -26.44 14.17 35.55
CA LEU A 3 -26.68 15.07 34.42
C LEU A 3 -27.83 14.54 33.56
N SER A 4 -28.51 15.44 32.86
CA SER A 4 -29.51 15.04 31.84
C SER A 4 -28.79 14.54 30.60
N ILE A 5 -29.26 13.42 30.06
CA ILE A 5 -28.76 12.84 28.80
C ILE A 5 -29.70 13.06 27.62
N ASP A 6 -30.78 13.83 27.82
CA ASP A 6 -31.81 14.06 26.78
C ASP A 6 -31.79 15.51 26.24
N PHE A 7 -31.17 16.44 26.96
CA PHE A 7 -31.06 17.84 26.57
C PHE A 7 -30.02 18.60 27.41
N GLY A 8 -29.52 19.70 26.85
CA GLY A 8 -28.70 20.70 27.56
C GLY A 8 -27.20 20.56 27.29
N THR A 9 -26.47 21.65 27.54
CA THR A 9 -25.03 21.72 27.33
C THR A 9 -24.33 21.98 28.65
N VAL A 10 -23.31 21.19 28.95
CA VAL A 10 -22.35 21.50 30.01
C VAL A 10 -21.13 22.16 29.39
N THR A 11 -20.73 23.30 29.93
CA THR A 11 -19.54 24.02 29.48
C THR A 11 -18.52 24.09 30.61
N TYR A 12 -17.29 23.64 30.32
CA TYR A 12 -16.14 23.85 31.19
C TYR A 12 -15.39 25.10 30.69
N ASP A 13 -15.66 26.25 31.29
CA ASP A 13 -15.30 27.59 30.80
C ASP A 13 -14.25 28.35 31.64
N GLY A 14 -13.56 27.66 32.55
CA GLY A 14 -12.53 28.28 33.36
C GLY A 14 -11.30 28.65 32.51
N PRO A 15 -10.63 29.78 32.77
CA PRO A 15 -9.45 30.18 32.01
C PRO A 15 -8.17 29.40 32.39
N ALA A 16 -8.20 28.71 33.53
CA ALA A 16 -7.13 27.84 34.00
C ALA A 16 -7.44 26.37 33.66
N ASP A 17 -6.49 25.48 34.00
CA ASP A 17 -6.70 24.05 33.89
C ASP A 17 -7.94 23.62 34.69
N GLN A 18 -8.73 22.71 34.11
CA GLN A 18 -9.94 22.19 34.70
C GLN A 18 -10.09 20.71 34.45
N ASP A 19 -10.67 20.03 35.43
CA ASP A 19 -11.02 18.64 35.32
C ASP A 19 -12.43 18.49 34.73
N ILE A 20 -12.56 17.73 33.64
CA ILE A 20 -13.84 17.24 33.14
C ILE A 20 -14.16 15.94 33.89
N LEU A 21 -15.34 15.91 34.51
CA LEU A 21 -15.75 14.78 35.32
C LEU A 21 -16.16 13.61 34.42
N ALA A 22 -15.95 12.39 34.90
CA ALA A 22 -16.46 11.20 34.26
C ALA A 22 -18.00 11.17 34.37
N ASP A 23 -18.69 11.33 33.24
CA ASP A 23 -20.16 11.30 33.19
C ASP A 23 -20.67 11.12 31.74
N ALA A 24 -21.97 10.91 31.63
CA ALA A 24 -22.70 11.04 30.39
C ALA A 24 -23.29 12.46 30.27
N TYR A 25 -22.94 13.13 29.18
CA TYR A 25 -23.40 14.46 28.82
C TYR A 25 -24.38 14.34 27.64
N TYR A 26 -25.41 15.20 27.61
CA TYR A 26 -26.14 15.40 26.36
C TYR A 26 -25.24 16.14 25.36
N SER A 27 -24.85 17.38 25.65
CA SER A 27 -23.78 18.09 24.94
C SER A 27 -22.70 18.57 25.91
N LEU A 28 -21.44 18.57 25.48
CA LEU A 28 -20.28 19.02 26.24
C LEU A 28 -19.45 20.01 25.42
N THR A 29 -19.12 21.15 26.03
CA THR A 29 -18.21 22.15 25.46
C THR A 29 -17.01 22.35 26.40
N ALA A 30 -15.81 22.12 25.87
CA ALA A 30 -14.55 22.56 26.48
C ALA A 30 -14.23 23.96 25.96
N GLY A 31 -14.34 24.96 26.85
CA GLY A 31 -14.29 26.39 26.48
C GLY A 31 -13.47 27.24 27.46
N GLY A 32 -13.60 28.57 27.33
CA GLY A 32 -13.22 29.52 28.38
C GLY A 32 -11.77 30.01 28.40
N GLY A 33 -10.95 29.68 27.39
CA GLY A 33 -9.58 30.16 27.24
C GLY A 33 -8.52 29.06 27.33
N ALA A 34 -7.24 29.43 27.33
CA ALA A 34 -6.10 28.55 27.03
C ALA A 34 -5.74 27.45 28.05
N GLY A 35 -6.58 27.21 29.06
CA GLY A 35 -6.36 26.16 30.06
C GLY A 35 -6.61 24.76 29.49
N THR A 36 -5.91 23.77 30.04
CA THR A 36 -6.10 22.36 29.68
C THR A 36 -7.33 21.79 30.40
N LYS A 37 -8.17 21.07 29.66
CA LYS A 37 -9.32 20.34 30.19
C LYS A 37 -8.99 18.86 30.23
N SER A 38 -8.67 18.34 31.41
CA SER A 38 -8.24 16.95 31.57
C SER A 38 -9.42 16.07 32.00
N LEU A 39 -9.59 14.91 31.37
CA LEU A 39 -10.62 13.96 31.80
C LEU A 39 -10.21 13.25 33.09
N LEU A 40 -11.13 13.13 34.06
CA LEU A 40 -10.95 12.29 35.25
C LEU A 40 -11.50 10.86 35.10
N GLY A 41 -12.03 10.53 33.91
CA GLY A 41 -12.57 9.22 33.59
C GLY A 41 -13.29 9.24 32.24
N ALA A 42 -13.99 8.15 31.94
CA ALA A 42 -14.73 8.01 30.68
C ALA A 42 -15.84 9.06 30.54
N VAL A 43 -15.98 9.61 29.33
CA VAL A 43 -17.01 10.60 28.97
C VAL A 43 -17.80 10.10 27.77
N THR A 44 -19.10 10.34 27.77
CA THR A 44 -19.94 10.15 26.57
C THR A 44 -20.78 11.38 26.29
N CYS A 45 -20.97 11.72 25.02
CA CYS A 45 -21.79 12.85 24.56
C CYS A 45 -22.87 12.34 23.60
N ALA A 46 -24.14 12.50 23.96
CA ALA A 46 -25.26 12.02 23.14
C ALA A 46 -25.50 12.87 21.88
N ASP A 47 -25.26 14.19 21.95
CA ASP A 47 -25.65 15.16 20.93
C ASP A 47 -24.48 15.96 20.35
N ALA A 48 -23.63 16.55 21.20
CA ALA A 48 -22.49 17.31 20.69
C ALA A 48 -21.28 17.31 21.62
N PHE A 49 -20.09 17.27 21.03
CA PHE A 49 -18.84 17.55 21.70
C PHE A 49 -18.09 18.67 20.97
N THR A 50 -17.79 19.75 21.69
CA THR A 50 -17.10 20.92 21.12
C THR A 50 -15.85 21.25 21.90
N VAL A 51 -14.74 21.48 21.18
CA VAL A 51 -13.51 22.05 21.72
C VAL A 51 -13.30 23.42 21.08
N ASP A 52 -13.45 24.48 21.89
CA ASP A 52 -13.26 25.85 21.42
C ASP A 52 -11.81 26.08 20.98
N ALA A 53 -11.62 27.09 20.12
CA ALA A 53 -10.29 27.56 19.78
C ALA A 53 -9.48 27.92 21.04
N ASP A 54 -8.17 27.74 20.96
CA ASP A 54 -7.19 27.94 22.04
C ASP A 54 -7.35 27.00 23.26
N VAL A 55 -8.38 26.16 23.34
CA VAL A 55 -8.54 25.17 24.41
C VAL A 55 -7.81 23.89 24.07
N THR A 56 -7.15 23.28 25.06
CA THR A 56 -6.66 21.91 24.96
C THR A 56 -7.57 20.99 25.77
N VAL A 57 -8.08 19.92 25.18
CA VAL A 57 -8.65 18.78 25.91
C VAL A 57 -7.61 17.67 25.94
N ASP A 58 -7.31 17.17 27.13
CA ASP A 58 -6.45 16.00 27.34
C ASP A 58 -7.31 14.83 27.83
N MET A 59 -7.33 13.75 27.06
CA MET A 59 -8.05 12.54 27.47
C MET A 59 -7.40 11.85 28.67
N ASP A 60 -6.11 12.11 28.97
CA ASP A 60 -5.35 11.49 30.07
C ASP A 60 -5.51 9.96 30.11
N GLY A 61 -5.54 9.33 28.92
CA GLY A 61 -5.74 7.90 28.77
C GLY A 61 -7.17 7.39 29.02
N ASN A 62 -8.16 8.26 29.14
CA ASN A 62 -9.58 7.91 29.22
C ASN A 62 -10.26 7.88 27.83
N THR A 63 -11.52 7.46 27.77
CA THR A 63 -12.30 7.40 26.53
C THR A 63 -13.28 8.56 26.39
N ILE A 64 -13.52 8.99 25.16
CA ILE A 64 -14.66 9.84 24.79
C ILE A 64 -15.47 9.09 23.74
N GLY A 65 -16.79 8.94 23.92
CA GLY A 65 -17.70 8.47 22.88
C GLY A 65 -18.72 9.56 22.53
N VAL A 66 -18.83 9.93 21.25
CA VAL A 66 -19.74 10.97 20.78
C VAL A 66 -20.71 10.40 19.75
N THR A 67 -22.00 10.36 20.07
CA THR A 67 -23.04 9.87 19.15
C THR A 67 -23.45 10.93 18.14
N GLY A 68 -23.52 12.20 18.56
CA GLY A 68 -23.84 13.31 17.69
C GLY A 68 -22.60 14.02 17.14
N ALA A 69 -22.72 15.32 16.87
CA ALA A 69 -21.68 16.06 16.14
C ALA A 69 -20.44 16.34 17.00
N THR A 70 -19.27 16.29 16.38
CA THR A 70 -18.00 16.72 17.00
C THR A 70 -17.43 17.91 16.25
N ASP A 71 -17.06 18.97 16.98
CA ASP A 71 -16.40 20.16 16.44
C ASP A 71 -15.14 20.48 17.26
N ILE A 72 -13.96 20.32 16.66
CA ILE A 72 -12.68 20.54 17.31
C ILE A 72 -11.99 21.71 16.63
N ASN A 73 -12.07 22.89 17.24
CA ASN A 73 -11.34 24.09 16.82
C ASN A 73 -10.04 24.29 17.62
N GLY A 74 -9.97 23.76 18.84
CA GLY A 74 -8.77 23.74 19.67
C GLY A 74 -7.90 22.50 19.46
N ILE A 75 -7.29 22.02 20.54
CA ILE A 75 -6.46 20.81 20.56
C ILE A 75 -7.19 19.71 21.32
N LEU A 76 -7.25 18.50 20.77
CA LEU A 76 -7.67 17.30 21.47
C LEU A 76 -6.52 16.28 21.50
N THR A 77 -6.06 15.92 22.69
CA THR A 77 -4.99 14.94 22.88
C THR A 77 -5.58 13.58 23.23
N VAL A 78 -5.35 12.61 22.36
CA VAL A 78 -5.73 11.21 22.49
C VAL A 78 -4.54 10.43 23.05
N GLY A 79 -4.69 10.03 24.32
CA GLY A 79 -3.74 9.21 25.08
C GLY A 79 -3.68 7.76 24.58
N GLY A 80 -3.66 6.79 25.49
CA GLY A 80 -3.64 5.35 25.16
C GLY A 80 -5.01 4.67 24.96
N SER A 81 -6.09 5.46 24.94
CA SER A 81 -7.48 4.98 24.85
C SER A 81 -8.15 5.42 23.55
N THR A 82 -9.45 5.12 23.40
CA THR A 82 -10.22 5.41 22.18
C THR A 82 -11.07 6.67 22.31
N LEU A 83 -11.00 7.51 21.29
CA LEU A 83 -11.97 8.54 20.94
C LEU A 83 -12.90 7.96 19.87
N THR A 84 -14.17 7.72 20.19
CA THR A 84 -15.17 7.21 19.24
C THR A 84 -16.09 8.35 18.79
N LEU A 85 -16.21 8.53 17.48
CA LEU A 85 -16.95 9.60 16.82
C LEU A 85 -17.99 8.98 15.88
N ASP A 86 -19.18 8.68 16.40
CA ASP A 86 -20.27 8.07 15.61
C ASP A 86 -21.03 9.09 14.76
N GLY A 87 -21.08 10.34 15.21
CA GLY A 87 -21.64 11.44 14.42
C GLY A 87 -20.60 12.18 13.59
N ALA A 88 -21.09 13.13 12.80
CA ALA A 88 -20.24 13.91 11.89
C ALA A 88 -19.21 14.74 12.68
N SER A 89 -17.96 14.72 12.21
CA SER A 89 -16.82 15.34 12.85
C SER A 89 -16.19 16.40 11.95
N VAL A 90 -16.03 17.61 12.49
CA VAL A 90 -15.27 18.70 11.89
C VAL A 90 -14.06 19.00 12.76
N VAL A 91 -12.88 19.00 12.16
CA VAL A 91 -11.61 19.31 12.84
C VAL A 91 -10.99 20.53 12.16
N GLY A 92 -11.27 21.71 12.70
CA GLY A 92 -10.60 22.95 12.32
C GLY A 92 -9.29 23.20 13.07
N GLY A 93 -9.14 22.56 14.24
CA GLY A 93 -7.98 22.64 15.10
C GLY A 93 -7.01 21.46 14.90
N THR A 94 -6.59 20.83 15.99
CA THR A 94 -5.64 19.70 15.97
C THR A 94 -6.12 18.54 16.84
N ILE A 95 -6.08 17.33 16.28
CA ILE A 95 -6.09 16.11 17.09
C ILE A 95 -4.65 15.59 17.19
N THR A 96 -4.16 15.35 18.40
CA THR A 96 -2.85 14.74 18.65
C THR A 96 -3.05 13.34 19.20
N VAL A 97 -2.49 12.32 18.55
CA VAL A 97 -2.66 10.91 18.93
C VAL A 97 -1.31 10.33 19.32
N SER A 98 -1.22 9.80 20.54
CA SER A 98 0.00 9.15 21.04
C SER A 98 -0.01 7.65 20.74
N THR A 99 -0.74 6.86 21.53
CA THR A 99 -0.80 5.38 21.39
C THR A 99 -2.23 4.85 21.27
N GLY A 100 -3.22 5.72 21.44
CA GLY A 100 -4.63 5.40 21.38
C GLY A 100 -5.18 5.45 19.97
N THR A 101 -6.51 5.48 19.88
CA THR A 101 -7.24 5.38 18.62
C THR A 101 -8.24 6.52 18.49
N VAL A 102 -8.27 7.15 17.32
CA VAL A 102 -9.41 7.95 16.86
C VAL A 102 -10.24 7.04 15.96
N ASP A 103 -11.43 6.67 16.39
CA ASP A 103 -12.39 5.83 15.66
C ASP A 103 -13.53 6.69 15.13
N ALA A 104 -13.46 7.05 13.85
CA ALA A 104 -14.42 7.89 13.16
C ALA A 104 -15.41 7.05 12.35
N ASN A 105 -16.51 6.68 13.00
CA ASN A 105 -17.64 5.98 12.39
C ASN A 105 -18.54 6.93 11.57
N GLY A 106 -18.65 8.18 11.99
CA GLY A 106 -19.36 9.24 11.27
C GLY A 106 -18.53 9.88 10.16
N ALA A 107 -19.15 10.81 9.43
CA ALA A 107 -18.43 11.58 8.41
C ALA A 107 -17.28 12.38 9.04
N PHE A 108 -16.10 12.38 8.41
CA PHE A 108 -14.89 13.01 8.94
C PHE A 108 -14.37 14.11 8.01
N ASN A 109 -14.22 15.31 8.53
CA ASN A 109 -13.69 16.45 7.78
C ASN A 109 -12.71 17.28 8.61
N ALA A 110 -11.42 17.12 8.34
CA ALA A 110 -10.35 17.92 8.93
C ALA A 110 -9.82 19.00 7.98
N THR A 111 -10.65 19.52 7.06
CA THR A 111 -10.22 20.56 6.12
C THR A 111 -9.70 21.80 6.87
N GLY A 112 -8.41 22.12 6.66
CA GLY A 112 -7.73 23.23 7.32
C GLY A 112 -7.22 22.93 8.73
N GLY A 113 -7.57 21.78 9.30
CA GLY A 113 -7.06 21.29 10.57
C GLY A 113 -5.86 20.36 10.43
N ASN A 114 -5.48 19.74 11.55
CA ASN A 114 -4.33 18.84 11.65
C ASN A 114 -4.69 17.56 12.39
N LEU A 115 -4.06 16.46 11.96
CA LEU A 115 -3.99 15.22 12.72
C LEU A 115 -2.51 14.88 12.92
N THR A 116 -2.09 14.74 14.16
CA THR A 116 -0.68 14.59 14.52
C THR A 116 -0.46 13.31 15.30
N PHE A 117 0.33 12.38 14.76
CA PHE A 117 0.82 11.23 15.50
C PHE A 117 2.11 11.58 16.24
N THR A 118 2.15 11.35 17.55
CA THR A 118 3.35 11.47 18.40
C THR A 118 3.88 10.11 18.86
N GLY A 119 3.18 9.04 18.52
CA GLY A 119 3.55 7.65 18.75
C GLY A 119 2.73 6.72 17.86
N ALA A 120 2.73 5.42 18.17
CA ALA A 120 2.11 4.37 17.35
C ALA A 120 0.56 4.32 17.43
N GLY A 121 -0.10 5.48 17.56
CA GLY A 121 -1.55 5.59 17.60
C GLY A 121 -2.22 5.25 16.26
N ASN A 122 -3.56 5.20 16.28
CA ASN A 122 -4.35 4.78 15.14
C ASN A 122 -5.43 5.81 14.80
N LEU A 123 -5.71 5.95 13.50
CA LEU A 123 -6.92 6.58 12.98
C LEU A 123 -7.70 5.51 12.20
N GLN A 124 -8.92 5.23 12.66
CA GLN A 124 -9.88 4.35 12.02
C GLN A 124 -10.99 5.21 11.41
N LEU A 125 -11.32 4.93 10.15
CA LEU A 125 -12.22 5.73 9.32
C LEU A 125 -13.24 4.79 8.70
N ALA A 126 -14.41 4.67 9.32
CA ALA A 126 -15.50 3.88 8.77
C ALA A 126 -16.51 4.73 7.99
N GLY A 127 -16.63 6.01 8.33
CA GLY A 127 -17.50 6.97 7.66
C GLY A 127 -16.93 7.57 6.37
N ASP A 128 -17.71 8.47 5.78
CA ASP A 128 -17.29 9.26 4.62
C ASP A 128 -16.21 10.26 5.03
N VAL A 129 -15.03 10.15 4.42
CA VAL A 129 -13.92 11.08 4.65
C VAL A 129 -13.99 12.18 3.60
N THR A 130 -13.96 13.44 4.02
CA THR A 130 -13.89 14.59 3.10
C THR A 130 -12.44 15.08 2.94
N ASN A 131 -11.70 15.13 4.06
CA ASN A 131 -10.31 15.55 4.11
C ASN A 131 -9.70 15.11 5.45
N LEU A 132 -8.43 14.71 5.46
CA LEU A 132 -7.68 14.35 6.69
C LEU A 132 -6.94 15.53 7.33
N GLY A 133 -7.02 16.71 6.72
CA GLY A 133 -6.23 17.87 7.11
C GLY A 133 -4.76 17.64 6.81
N THR A 134 -3.91 18.33 7.56
CA THR A 134 -2.47 18.03 7.54
C THR A 134 -2.19 16.84 8.44
N LEU A 135 -1.88 15.69 7.84
CA LEU A 135 -1.37 14.54 8.58
C LEU A 135 0.12 14.74 8.90
N THR A 136 0.48 14.73 10.18
CA THR A 136 1.87 14.90 10.64
C THR A 136 2.28 13.81 11.62
N GLY A 137 3.59 13.66 11.84
CA GLY A 137 4.18 12.55 12.58
C GLY A 137 4.91 11.60 11.64
N ALA A 138 6.03 12.06 11.08
CA ALA A 138 6.70 11.44 9.93
C ALA A 138 7.08 9.96 10.08
N ASP A 139 7.18 9.48 11.32
CA ASP A 139 7.70 8.15 11.64
C ASP A 139 6.67 7.25 12.35
N PHE A 140 5.44 7.74 12.59
CA PHE A 140 4.47 7.03 13.42
C PHE A 140 3.05 7.04 12.88
N GLY A 141 2.23 6.16 13.47
CA GLY A 141 0.80 6.13 13.27
C GLY A 141 0.36 5.20 12.16
N THR A 142 -0.89 4.75 12.27
CA THR A 142 -1.55 3.93 11.26
C THR A 142 -2.89 4.56 10.91
N VAL A 143 -3.14 4.75 9.62
CA VAL A 143 -4.46 5.13 9.12
C VAL A 143 -5.13 3.90 8.52
N THR A 144 -6.33 3.60 8.99
CA THR A 144 -7.15 2.48 8.52
C THR A 144 -8.46 3.01 7.96
N TYR A 145 -8.74 2.70 6.70
CA TYR A 145 -10.05 2.90 6.10
C TYR A 145 -10.87 1.61 6.28
N ASP A 146 -11.66 1.51 7.35
CA ASP A 146 -12.36 0.30 7.79
C ASP A 146 -13.87 0.29 7.53
N GLY A 147 -14.36 1.24 6.74
CA GLY A 147 -15.75 1.28 6.30
C GLY A 147 -16.07 0.30 5.17
N GLY A 148 -17.20 0.55 4.50
CA GLY A 148 -17.53 -0.05 3.20
C GLY A 148 -16.69 0.55 2.07
N SER A 149 -17.27 0.76 0.89
CA SER A 149 -16.56 1.46 -0.18
C SER A 149 -16.19 2.88 0.22
N GLN A 150 -14.93 3.26 0.05
CA GLN A 150 -14.37 4.54 0.47
C GLN A 150 -13.37 5.05 -0.55
N ASN A 151 -13.10 6.35 -0.46
CA ASN A 151 -12.07 7.01 -1.25
C ASN A 151 -10.80 7.16 -0.41
N LEU A 152 -9.67 6.76 -0.99
CA LEU A 152 -8.33 7.03 -0.47
C LEU A 152 -7.86 8.33 -1.09
N PHE A 153 -7.73 9.35 -0.26
CA PHE A 153 -7.35 10.68 -0.71
C PHE A 153 -5.90 10.73 -1.14
N GLY A 154 -5.66 11.37 -2.27
CA GLY A 154 -4.34 11.71 -2.81
C GLY A 154 -4.39 13.10 -3.48
N PRO A 155 -3.24 13.81 -3.62
CA PRO A 155 -1.93 13.43 -3.11
C PRO A 155 -1.89 13.44 -1.58
N GLN A 156 -1.39 12.35 -0.99
CA GLN A 156 -1.28 12.20 0.47
C GLN A 156 -0.15 11.23 0.80
N THR A 157 0.57 11.53 1.87
CA THR A 157 1.54 10.61 2.47
C THR A 157 0.97 10.05 3.76
N TYR A 158 1.05 8.73 3.92
CA TYR A 158 0.77 8.00 5.15
C TYR A 158 2.07 7.39 5.69
N VAL A 159 2.16 7.20 7.00
CA VAL A 159 3.23 6.36 7.55
C VAL A 159 2.86 4.91 7.34
N ASN A 160 1.80 4.42 8.00
CA ASN A 160 1.22 3.12 7.69
C ASN A 160 -0.21 3.30 7.19
N LEU A 161 -0.58 2.53 6.17
CA LEU A 161 -1.92 2.58 5.56
C LEU A 161 -2.53 1.17 5.51
N VAL A 162 -3.74 1.05 6.03
CA VAL A 162 -4.53 -0.18 5.95
C VAL A 162 -5.82 0.09 5.18
N ALA A 163 -5.97 -0.58 4.04
CA ALA A 163 -7.25 -0.73 3.35
C ALA A 163 -8.03 -1.86 4.04
N GLY A 164 -8.89 -1.49 4.99
CA GLY A 164 -9.62 -2.40 5.87
C GLY A 164 -11.11 -2.51 5.56
N GLY A 165 -11.87 -3.06 6.51
CA GLY A 165 -13.33 -3.15 6.40
C GLY A 165 -13.78 -4.04 5.25
N THR A 166 -14.62 -3.50 4.37
CA THR A 166 -15.17 -4.20 3.20
C THR A 166 -15.24 -3.28 1.98
N GLY A 167 -15.53 -3.86 0.81
CA GLY A 167 -15.83 -3.09 -0.40
C GLY A 167 -14.58 -2.49 -1.05
N THR A 168 -14.80 -1.48 -1.89
CA THR A 168 -13.73 -0.91 -2.73
C THR A 168 -13.16 0.36 -2.11
N LYS A 169 -11.84 0.39 -1.92
CA LYS A 169 -11.02 1.53 -1.52
C LYS A 169 -10.39 2.14 -2.77
N THR A 170 -10.91 3.28 -3.24
CA THR A 170 -10.53 3.86 -4.54
C THR A 170 -9.55 5.01 -4.34
N LEU A 171 -8.37 4.96 -4.96
CA LEU A 171 -7.45 6.09 -4.97
C LEU A 171 -8.05 7.25 -5.79
N LEU A 172 -7.99 8.45 -5.24
CA LEU A 172 -8.37 9.70 -5.92
C LEU A 172 -7.18 10.57 -6.33
N GLY A 173 -5.96 10.10 -6.05
CA GLY A 173 -4.69 10.71 -6.40
C GLY A 173 -3.55 9.77 -6.01
N THR A 174 -2.32 10.11 -6.38
CA THR A 174 -1.12 9.35 -5.97
C THR A 174 -1.05 9.26 -4.44
N VAL A 175 -0.74 8.09 -3.92
CA VAL A 175 -0.58 7.84 -2.48
C VAL A 175 0.83 7.36 -2.21
N THR A 176 1.49 7.94 -1.23
CA THR A 176 2.79 7.46 -0.72
C THR A 176 2.61 6.89 0.68
N VAL A 177 3.22 5.74 0.94
CA VAL A 177 3.24 5.08 2.24
C VAL A 177 4.69 4.88 2.66
N SER A 178 5.16 5.63 3.66
CA SER A 178 6.57 5.58 4.09
C SER A 178 6.92 4.34 4.92
N GLY A 179 5.92 3.72 5.51
CA GLY A 179 5.98 2.46 6.26
C GLY A 179 5.21 1.37 5.52
N ALA A 180 4.39 0.60 6.25
CA ALA A 180 3.70 -0.55 5.70
C ALA A 180 2.36 -0.21 5.04
N PHE A 181 2.07 -0.89 3.93
CA PHE A 181 0.74 -0.94 3.32
C PHE A 181 0.14 -2.34 3.47
N THR A 182 -1.11 -2.40 3.94
CA THR A 182 -1.88 -3.65 4.00
C THR A 182 -3.22 -3.49 3.32
N SER A 183 -3.54 -4.38 2.39
CA SER A 183 -4.91 -4.56 1.86
C SER A 183 -5.53 -5.78 2.51
N ASN A 184 -6.54 -5.60 3.35
CA ASN A 184 -7.16 -6.70 4.10
C ASN A 184 -7.95 -7.64 3.18
N ALA A 185 -8.17 -8.86 3.65
CA ALA A 185 -9.06 -9.81 2.99
C ALA A 185 -10.46 -9.19 2.79
N SER A 186 -11.13 -9.55 1.69
CA SER A 186 -12.45 -9.04 1.29
C SER A 186 -12.52 -7.54 0.95
N VAL A 187 -11.36 -6.87 0.82
CA VAL A 187 -11.25 -5.49 0.35
C VAL A 187 -10.70 -5.46 -1.06
N THR A 188 -11.17 -4.51 -1.88
CA THR A 188 -10.55 -4.17 -3.16
C THR A 188 -9.89 -2.81 -3.08
N THR A 189 -8.57 -2.72 -3.21
CA THR A 189 -7.87 -1.45 -3.45
C THR A 189 -7.83 -1.17 -4.95
N ALA A 190 -8.45 -0.08 -5.40
CA ALA A 190 -8.56 0.29 -6.81
C ALA A 190 -7.70 1.52 -7.12
N MET A 191 -6.69 1.35 -7.99
CA MET A 191 -5.68 2.38 -8.26
C MET A 191 -5.98 3.22 -9.51
N GLY A 192 -6.78 2.71 -10.46
CA GLY A 192 -7.07 3.45 -11.69
C GLY A 192 -5.78 3.87 -12.40
N ALA A 193 -5.58 5.17 -12.56
CA ALA A 193 -4.38 5.79 -13.15
C ALA A 193 -3.43 6.41 -12.12
N PHE A 194 -3.69 6.23 -10.83
CA PHE A 194 -2.88 6.79 -9.76
C PHE A 194 -1.94 5.75 -9.17
N ASP A 195 -0.78 6.23 -8.73
CA ASP A 195 0.27 5.38 -8.19
C ASP A 195 0.09 5.19 -6.69
N LEU A 196 0.57 4.05 -6.19
CA LEU A 196 0.70 3.73 -4.77
C LEU A 196 2.15 3.34 -4.53
N ASP A 197 2.91 4.26 -3.94
CA ASP A 197 4.33 4.08 -3.65
C ASP A 197 4.48 3.64 -2.19
N VAL A 198 5.07 2.48 -1.94
CA VAL A 198 5.20 1.89 -0.61
C VAL A 198 6.66 1.61 -0.29
N ALA A 199 7.22 2.37 0.65
CA ALA A 199 8.61 2.22 1.07
C ALA A 199 8.84 1.01 2.00
N GLY A 200 7.85 0.69 2.85
CA GLY A 200 7.90 -0.44 3.76
C GLY A 200 7.27 -1.71 3.17
N ALA A 201 6.85 -2.63 4.05
CA ALA A 201 6.27 -3.89 3.62
C ALA A 201 4.89 -3.67 2.96
N THR A 202 4.64 -4.41 1.87
CA THR A 202 3.38 -4.47 1.16
C THR A 202 2.75 -5.85 1.36
N ASP A 203 1.64 -5.91 2.09
CA ASP A 203 0.89 -7.14 2.36
C ASP A 203 -0.51 -7.08 1.72
N ILE A 204 -0.75 -7.95 0.74
CA ILE A 204 -2.01 -8.02 -0.01
C ILE A 204 -2.75 -9.29 0.38
N ASN A 205 -3.75 -9.13 1.24
CA ASN A 205 -4.67 -10.19 1.65
C ASN A 205 -6.00 -10.13 0.88
N GLY A 206 -6.33 -8.98 0.29
CA GLY A 206 -7.51 -8.73 -0.54
C GLY A 206 -7.21 -8.73 -2.03
N ILE A 207 -7.86 -7.82 -2.74
CA ILE A 207 -7.66 -7.58 -4.17
C ILE A 207 -7.00 -6.21 -4.35
N VAL A 208 -5.95 -6.12 -5.15
CA VAL A 208 -5.50 -4.85 -5.74
C VAL A 208 -5.84 -4.84 -7.22
N THR A 209 -6.57 -3.83 -7.68
CA THR A 209 -6.87 -3.64 -9.10
C THR A 209 -6.13 -2.42 -9.65
N ILE A 210 -5.34 -2.63 -10.69
CA ILE A 210 -4.48 -1.64 -11.32
C ILE A 210 -4.91 -1.49 -12.79
N VAL A 211 -5.14 -0.25 -13.25
CA VAL A 211 -5.56 0.00 -14.63
C VAL A 211 -4.40 0.56 -15.46
N THR A 212 -3.88 1.73 -15.09
CA THR A 212 -2.71 2.36 -15.74
C THR A 212 -1.73 2.99 -14.76
N GLY A 213 -2.05 3.03 -13.46
CA GLY A 213 -1.10 3.44 -12.43
C GLY A 213 -0.09 2.34 -12.09
N THR A 214 0.77 2.63 -11.13
CA THR A 214 1.82 1.75 -10.65
C THR A 214 1.64 1.46 -9.16
N LEU A 215 1.65 0.18 -8.78
CA LEU A 215 1.94 -0.23 -7.40
C LEU A 215 3.45 -0.44 -7.30
N ASP A 216 4.13 0.48 -6.65
CA ASP A 216 5.56 0.44 -6.41
C ASP A 216 5.82 -0.03 -4.96
N ALA A 217 6.36 -1.24 -4.83
CA ALA A 217 6.67 -1.88 -3.56
C ALA A 217 8.18 -2.01 -3.36
N GLU A 218 8.74 -1.05 -2.64
CA GLU A 218 10.17 -0.98 -2.34
C GLU A 218 10.58 -1.95 -1.23
N GLY A 219 9.69 -2.18 -0.26
CA GLY A 219 9.89 -3.14 0.82
C GLY A 219 9.51 -4.57 0.45
N ALA A 220 9.44 -5.44 1.47
CA ALA A 220 9.02 -6.82 1.25
C ALA A 220 7.58 -6.89 0.71
N PHE A 221 7.36 -7.74 -0.30
CA PHE A 221 6.05 -7.94 -0.90
C PHE A 221 5.53 -9.33 -0.58
N ASP A 222 4.30 -9.41 -0.06
CA ASP A 222 3.62 -10.68 0.19
C ASP A 222 2.14 -10.58 -0.21
N ALA A 223 1.73 -11.44 -1.13
CA ALA A 223 0.33 -11.66 -1.48
C ALA A 223 -0.08 -13.13 -1.28
N ALA A 224 0.59 -13.87 -0.38
CA ALA A 224 0.19 -15.23 -0.02
C ALA A 224 -1.20 -15.29 0.65
N GLY A 225 -1.68 -14.15 1.16
CA GLY A 225 -2.95 -14.00 1.85
C GLY A 225 -2.94 -14.53 3.29
N ALA A 226 -3.82 -13.96 4.12
CA ALA A 226 -3.93 -14.29 5.54
C ALA A 226 -4.69 -15.62 5.75
N GLY A 227 -4.07 -16.73 5.37
CA GLY A 227 -4.58 -18.07 5.68
C GLY A 227 -5.83 -18.52 4.93
N ASP A 228 -6.21 -17.83 3.84
CA ASP A 228 -7.19 -18.32 2.86
C ASP A 228 -6.48 -19.00 1.68
N ALA A 229 -7.09 -20.04 1.13
CA ALA A 229 -6.50 -20.88 0.08
C ALA A 229 -6.31 -20.16 -1.27
N THR A 230 -6.93 -18.99 -1.45
CA THR A 230 -6.85 -18.20 -2.69
C THR A 230 -5.66 -17.24 -2.71
N GLY A 231 -5.11 -16.89 -1.55
CA GLY A 231 -4.13 -15.81 -1.42
C GLY A 231 -4.69 -14.42 -1.76
N GLY A 232 -3.81 -13.41 -1.79
CA GLY A 232 -4.11 -12.10 -2.34
C GLY A 232 -4.26 -12.15 -3.87
N ILE A 233 -4.96 -11.18 -4.44
CA ILE A 233 -5.17 -11.08 -5.89
C ILE A 233 -4.60 -9.76 -6.39
N ILE A 234 -3.73 -9.84 -7.40
CA ILE A 234 -3.30 -8.67 -8.18
C ILE A 234 -3.96 -8.74 -9.56
N ASN A 235 -4.81 -7.75 -9.83
CA ASN A 235 -5.63 -7.68 -11.03
C ASN A 235 -5.24 -6.48 -11.89
N LEU A 236 -4.39 -6.71 -12.89
CA LEU A 236 -3.93 -5.71 -13.84
C LEU A 236 -4.90 -5.64 -15.03
N THR A 237 -5.95 -4.82 -14.97
CA THR A 237 -6.98 -4.76 -16.02
C THR A 237 -6.64 -3.83 -17.18
N GLY A 238 -5.40 -3.35 -17.25
CA GLY A 238 -4.90 -2.43 -18.26
C GLY A 238 -3.38 -2.35 -18.21
N ALA A 239 -2.78 -1.34 -18.85
CA ALA A 239 -1.34 -1.19 -18.97
C ALA A 239 -0.60 -0.77 -17.68
N GLY A 240 -1.18 -1.03 -16.50
CA GLY A 240 -0.57 -0.70 -15.21
C GLY A 240 0.65 -1.55 -14.89
N HIS A 241 1.34 -1.15 -13.83
CA HIS A 241 2.61 -1.75 -13.41
C HIS A 241 2.55 -2.25 -11.97
N LEU A 242 3.20 -3.38 -11.72
CA LEU A 242 3.60 -3.81 -10.39
C LEU A 242 5.13 -3.79 -10.35
N GLU A 243 5.70 -2.89 -9.56
CA GLU A 243 7.14 -2.72 -9.39
C GLU A 243 7.55 -3.24 -8.00
N LEU A 244 8.61 -4.03 -7.97
CA LEU A 244 8.99 -4.86 -6.83
C LEU A 244 10.49 -4.71 -6.61
N ALA A 245 10.90 -3.90 -5.63
CA ALA A 245 12.32 -3.71 -5.34
C ALA A 245 12.82 -4.63 -4.22
N GLY A 246 11.94 -4.96 -3.28
CA GLY A 246 12.25 -5.78 -2.12
C GLY A 246 12.14 -7.30 -2.36
N ASN A 247 12.15 -8.05 -1.25
CA ASN A 247 11.96 -9.51 -1.29
C ASN A 247 10.49 -9.86 -1.56
N VAL A 248 10.24 -10.68 -2.58
CA VAL A 248 8.90 -11.15 -2.94
C VAL A 248 8.69 -12.55 -2.38
N THR A 249 7.76 -12.68 -1.43
CA THR A 249 7.37 -13.98 -0.86
C THR A 249 6.37 -14.69 -1.77
N SER A 250 5.38 -13.96 -2.29
CA SER A 250 4.31 -14.47 -3.14
C SER A 250 3.66 -13.32 -3.90
N LEU A 251 3.28 -13.56 -5.16
CA LEU A 251 2.43 -12.65 -5.94
C LEU A 251 0.94 -12.94 -5.77
N GLY A 252 0.59 -13.98 -5.02
CA GLY A 252 -0.79 -14.43 -4.88
C GLY A 252 -1.31 -14.96 -6.22
N VAL A 253 -2.45 -14.46 -6.66
CA VAL A 253 -3.00 -14.75 -7.99
C VAL A 253 -2.90 -13.50 -8.87
N LEU A 254 -2.20 -13.63 -9.99
CA LEU A 254 -2.25 -12.67 -11.11
C LEU A 254 -3.42 -13.05 -12.03
N THR A 255 -4.47 -12.22 -12.13
CA THR A 255 -5.74 -12.64 -12.76
C THR A 255 -5.97 -12.20 -14.21
N ASP A 256 -5.28 -11.16 -14.69
CA ASP A 256 -5.43 -10.74 -16.10
C ASP A 256 -4.33 -11.40 -16.95
N ALA A 257 -4.75 -12.14 -17.98
CA ALA A 257 -3.84 -12.87 -18.86
C ALA A 257 -3.36 -12.06 -20.08
N THR A 258 -3.76 -10.79 -20.18
CA THR A 258 -3.60 -9.97 -21.39
C THR A 258 -3.01 -8.59 -21.14
N HIS A 259 -2.97 -8.12 -19.89
CA HIS A 259 -2.46 -6.79 -19.57
C HIS A 259 -1.48 -6.77 -18.39
N GLY A 260 -0.86 -5.61 -18.21
CA GLY A 260 0.02 -5.32 -17.08
C GLY A 260 1.47 -5.73 -17.29
N THR A 261 2.34 -5.15 -16.49
CA THR A 261 3.77 -5.49 -16.43
C THR A 261 4.18 -5.68 -14.99
N VAL A 262 4.91 -6.76 -14.71
CA VAL A 262 5.60 -6.93 -13.44
C VAL A 262 7.08 -6.64 -13.64
N THR A 263 7.64 -5.78 -12.80
CA THR A 263 9.05 -5.39 -12.83
C THR A 263 9.70 -5.78 -11.51
N TYR A 264 10.79 -6.54 -11.60
CA TYR A 264 11.70 -6.80 -10.47
C TYR A 264 12.86 -5.80 -10.56
N ASP A 265 12.76 -4.67 -9.89
CA ASP A 265 13.61 -3.48 -10.07
C ASP A 265 14.59 -3.21 -8.92
N GLY A 266 14.70 -4.14 -7.96
CA GLY A 266 15.62 -4.00 -6.83
C GLY A 266 17.05 -3.69 -7.30
N GLY A 267 17.73 -2.73 -6.67
CA GLY A 267 19.08 -2.31 -7.10
C GLY A 267 20.18 -3.37 -6.93
N GLY A 268 19.90 -4.48 -6.23
CA GLY A 268 20.82 -5.59 -6.00
C GLY A 268 20.22 -6.93 -6.42
N ASP A 269 20.84 -8.01 -5.91
CA ASP A 269 20.36 -9.37 -6.15
C ASP A 269 18.94 -9.55 -5.63
N GLN A 270 18.12 -10.20 -6.43
CA GLN A 270 16.71 -10.38 -6.16
C GLN A 270 16.24 -11.72 -6.73
N ASN A 271 15.18 -12.25 -6.14
CA ASN A 271 14.55 -13.47 -6.60
C ASN A 271 13.30 -13.15 -7.42
N ILE A 272 13.16 -13.79 -8.58
CA ILE A 272 11.93 -13.83 -9.36
C ILE A 272 11.18 -15.10 -8.94
N VAL A 273 9.95 -14.93 -8.44
CA VAL A 273 9.13 -16.08 -8.04
C VAL A 273 8.60 -16.81 -9.27
N SER A 274 8.28 -18.09 -9.10
CA SER A 274 7.63 -18.88 -10.16
C SER A 274 6.20 -18.39 -10.33
N ASP A 275 5.87 -17.90 -11.53
CA ASP A 275 4.51 -17.47 -11.88
C ASP A 275 4.33 -17.40 -13.40
N ASN A 276 3.09 -17.12 -13.82
CA ASN A 276 2.71 -16.79 -15.18
C ASN A 276 2.54 -15.27 -15.29
N TYR A 277 3.50 -14.62 -15.94
CA TYR A 277 3.47 -13.18 -16.18
C TYR A 277 2.86 -12.87 -17.54
N VAL A 278 2.17 -11.73 -17.64
CA VAL A 278 1.84 -11.16 -18.96
C VAL A 278 3.10 -10.54 -19.54
N ASN A 279 3.60 -9.46 -18.94
CA ASN A 279 4.92 -8.91 -19.26
C ASN A 279 5.80 -8.96 -18.01
N LEU A 280 7.07 -9.30 -18.21
CA LEU A 280 8.06 -9.40 -17.13
C LEU A 280 9.30 -8.58 -17.48
N ILE A 281 9.72 -7.73 -16.54
CA ILE A 281 10.97 -7.00 -16.62
C ILE A 281 11.88 -7.42 -15.47
N ALA A 282 13.04 -8.00 -15.80
CA ALA A 282 14.16 -8.13 -14.89
C ALA A 282 14.95 -6.80 -14.93
N GLY A 283 14.59 -5.88 -14.04
CA GLY A 283 14.97 -4.47 -14.13
C GLY A 283 15.90 -3.99 -13.02
N GLY A 284 16.05 -2.67 -12.96
CA GLY A 284 16.71 -1.95 -11.88
C GLY A 284 18.14 -1.50 -12.21
N GLY A 285 18.83 -0.97 -11.20
CA GLY A 285 20.19 -0.42 -11.34
C GLY A 285 21.31 -1.46 -11.50
N GLY A 286 21.01 -2.75 -11.34
CA GLY A 286 21.96 -3.85 -11.45
C GLY A 286 21.54 -5.10 -10.68
N GLY A 287 22.51 -5.97 -10.37
CA GLY A 287 22.30 -7.19 -9.58
C GLY A 287 21.84 -8.41 -10.40
N ILE A 288 21.75 -9.54 -9.71
CA ILE A 288 21.32 -10.82 -10.28
C ILE A 288 19.87 -11.10 -9.89
N LYS A 289 19.00 -11.26 -10.89
CA LYS A 289 17.61 -11.70 -10.77
C LYS A 289 17.54 -13.22 -10.94
N THR A 290 17.44 -13.96 -9.85
CA THR A 290 17.49 -15.43 -9.86
C THR A 290 16.08 -16.01 -9.91
N LEU A 291 15.81 -16.92 -10.84
CA LEU A 291 14.55 -17.65 -10.87
C LEU A 291 14.46 -18.63 -9.70
N LEU A 292 13.34 -18.65 -8.98
CA LEU A 292 13.06 -19.63 -7.91
C LEU A 292 12.24 -20.85 -8.38
N GLY A 293 11.77 -20.82 -9.62
CA GLY A 293 11.05 -21.90 -10.27
C GLY A 293 10.85 -21.55 -11.74
N ASN A 294 10.16 -22.42 -12.48
CA ASN A 294 9.86 -22.15 -13.88
C ASN A 294 8.98 -20.91 -14.00
N VAL A 295 9.25 -20.10 -15.03
CA VAL A 295 8.55 -18.85 -15.29
C VAL A 295 7.99 -18.89 -16.71
N ILE A 296 6.73 -18.46 -16.86
CA ILE A 296 6.08 -18.32 -18.16
C ILE A 296 5.78 -16.84 -18.36
N VAL A 297 6.09 -16.31 -19.54
CA VAL A 297 5.80 -14.93 -19.94
C VAL A 297 4.97 -14.96 -21.23
N ALA A 298 3.68 -14.63 -21.13
CA ALA A 298 2.76 -14.69 -22.27
C ALA A 298 3.01 -13.55 -23.29
N GLY A 299 3.51 -12.42 -22.81
CA GLY A 299 3.83 -11.22 -23.56
C GLY A 299 5.34 -11.01 -23.62
N ALA A 300 5.80 -9.80 -23.31
CA ALA A 300 7.20 -9.43 -23.45
C ALA A 300 8.04 -9.75 -22.21
N PHE A 301 9.25 -10.26 -22.43
CA PHE A 301 10.31 -10.37 -21.42
C PHE A 301 11.44 -9.40 -21.74
N THR A 302 11.85 -8.59 -20.76
CA THR A 302 13.00 -7.67 -20.88
C THR A 302 13.98 -7.85 -19.73
N THR A 303 15.29 -7.80 -20.00
CA THR A 303 16.33 -7.69 -18.95
C THR A 303 17.10 -6.40 -19.12
N ASP A 304 17.14 -5.51 -18.12
CA ASP A 304 17.83 -4.23 -18.18
C ASP A 304 19.36 -4.37 -18.37
N GLY A 305 19.99 -3.35 -18.98
CA GLY A 305 21.38 -3.41 -19.44
C GLY A 305 22.45 -3.76 -18.39
N SER A 306 22.21 -3.45 -17.11
CA SER A 306 23.15 -3.75 -16.01
C SER A 306 22.73 -4.96 -15.16
N VAL A 307 21.66 -5.65 -15.55
CA VAL A 307 21.02 -6.71 -14.79
C VAL A 307 21.39 -8.07 -15.37
N THR A 308 21.54 -9.07 -14.50
CA THR A 308 21.69 -10.47 -14.91
C THR A 308 20.45 -11.27 -14.52
N THR A 309 19.74 -11.87 -15.47
CA THR A 309 18.73 -12.89 -15.17
C THR A 309 19.42 -14.26 -15.09
N ALA A 310 19.26 -14.98 -13.97
CA ALA A 310 19.91 -16.25 -13.71
C ALA A 310 18.89 -17.40 -13.62
N MET A 311 18.99 -18.35 -14.53
CA MET A 311 17.97 -19.40 -14.72
C MET A 311 18.30 -20.73 -14.02
N GLY A 312 19.56 -20.99 -13.65
CA GLY A 312 19.92 -22.21 -12.91
C GLY A 312 19.39 -23.50 -13.57
N THR A 313 18.47 -24.21 -12.90
CA THR A 313 17.75 -25.41 -13.39
C THR A 313 16.35 -25.13 -13.92
N PHE A 314 15.89 -23.88 -13.83
CA PHE A 314 14.51 -23.50 -14.14
C PHE A 314 14.41 -22.93 -15.54
N ASP A 315 13.27 -23.20 -16.17
CA ASP A 315 12.97 -22.75 -17.52
C ASP A 315 12.30 -21.37 -17.50
N LEU A 316 12.54 -20.60 -18.56
CA LEU A 316 11.87 -19.33 -18.84
C LEU A 316 11.27 -19.43 -20.25
N ASP A 317 9.94 -19.55 -20.31
CA ASP A 317 9.20 -19.69 -21.56
C ASP A 317 8.58 -18.34 -21.92
N VAL A 318 8.95 -17.76 -23.06
CA VAL A 318 8.48 -16.43 -23.50
C VAL A 318 7.75 -16.53 -24.83
N ALA A 319 6.44 -16.32 -24.81
CA ALA A 319 5.62 -16.36 -26.02
C ALA A 319 5.74 -15.08 -26.87
N GLY A 320 5.94 -13.92 -26.24
CA GLY A 320 6.08 -12.64 -26.92
C GLY A 320 7.53 -12.21 -27.15
N ALA A 321 7.74 -10.90 -27.29
CA ALA A 321 9.07 -10.36 -27.59
C ALA A 321 10.04 -10.56 -26.42
N THR A 322 11.24 -11.04 -26.72
CA THR A 322 12.35 -11.17 -25.77
C THR A 322 13.42 -10.13 -26.10
N THR A 323 13.74 -9.25 -25.14
CA THR A 323 14.75 -8.19 -25.30
C THR A 323 15.77 -8.24 -24.15
N ILE A 324 17.05 -8.42 -24.48
CA ILE A 324 18.12 -8.67 -23.50
C ILE A 324 19.27 -7.70 -23.74
N PRO A 325 19.15 -6.42 -23.34
CA PRO A 325 20.29 -5.52 -23.27
C PRO A 325 21.22 -5.86 -22.09
N GLY A 326 20.72 -6.56 -21.07
CA GLY A 326 21.50 -7.06 -19.94
C GLY A 326 22.20 -8.39 -20.20
N THR A 327 22.23 -9.24 -19.18
CA THR A 327 22.77 -10.60 -19.26
C THR A 327 21.71 -11.63 -18.92
N VAL A 328 21.64 -12.73 -19.67
CA VAL A 328 20.95 -13.96 -19.23
C VAL A 328 21.98 -15.05 -19.03
N THR A 329 21.96 -15.71 -17.88
CA THR A 329 22.84 -16.85 -17.54
C THR A 329 22.02 -18.14 -17.41
N MET A 330 22.47 -19.20 -18.08
CA MET A 330 21.83 -20.51 -18.11
C MET A 330 22.83 -21.60 -17.71
N THR A 331 22.52 -22.35 -16.66
CA THR A 331 23.33 -23.51 -16.24
C THR A 331 22.75 -24.82 -16.76
N THR A 332 21.46 -25.07 -16.57
CA THR A 332 20.77 -26.30 -17.03
C THR A 332 19.34 -26.06 -17.49
N GLY A 333 18.72 -24.95 -17.10
CA GLY A 333 17.40 -24.55 -17.58
C GLY A 333 17.43 -24.08 -19.04
N THR A 334 16.22 -23.92 -19.57
CA THR A 334 15.96 -23.56 -20.97
C THR A 334 15.36 -22.16 -21.05
N LEU A 335 15.97 -21.27 -21.84
CA LEU A 335 15.31 -20.05 -22.31
C LEU A 335 14.62 -20.37 -23.62
N ASP A 336 13.29 -20.49 -23.60
CA ASP A 336 12.47 -20.71 -24.78
C ASP A 336 11.80 -19.41 -25.23
N THR A 337 11.98 -19.03 -26.49
CA THR A 337 11.52 -17.74 -27.01
C THR A 337 10.83 -17.91 -28.36
N GLU A 338 9.52 -17.68 -28.36
CA GLU A 338 8.67 -17.87 -29.53
C GLU A 338 8.52 -16.59 -30.37
N GLY A 339 8.58 -15.43 -29.70
CA GLY A 339 8.46 -14.11 -30.34
C GLY A 339 9.76 -13.59 -30.93
N THR A 340 9.82 -12.28 -31.18
CA THR A 340 11.06 -11.63 -31.65
C THR A 340 12.13 -11.71 -30.58
N PHE A 341 13.37 -12.02 -30.96
CA PHE A 341 14.50 -12.09 -30.05
C PHE A 341 15.55 -11.02 -30.38
N ASP A 342 15.85 -10.16 -29.40
CA ASP A 342 16.88 -9.12 -29.51
C ASP A 342 17.75 -9.02 -28.26
N ALA A 343 18.97 -9.56 -28.34
CA ALA A 343 20.03 -9.43 -27.35
C ALA A 343 21.09 -8.39 -27.77
N THR A 344 20.76 -7.46 -28.67
CA THR A 344 21.70 -6.41 -29.10
C THR A 344 22.20 -5.58 -27.93
N GLY A 345 23.52 -5.55 -27.74
CA GLY A 345 24.17 -4.84 -26.63
C GLY A 345 24.25 -5.65 -25.33
N GLY A 346 23.55 -6.78 -25.22
CA GLY A 346 23.59 -7.68 -24.07
C GLY A 346 24.47 -8.92 -24.26
N THR A 347 24.33 -9.84 -23.30
CA THR A 347 25.09 -11.08 -23.21
C THR A 347 24.17 -12.27 -22.95
N ILE A 348 24.37 -13.34 -23.70
CA ILE A 348 23.79 -14.65 -23.43
C ILE A 348 24.92 -15.57 -22.98
N ASP A 349 24.88 -16.03 -21.74
CA ASP A 349 25.89 -16.89 -21.15
C ASP A 349 25.34 -18.27 -20.79
N ILE A 350 25.68 -19.28 -21.59
CA ILE A 350 25.34 -20.68 -21.32
C ILE A 350 26.55 -21.37 -20.71
N ASN A 351 26.62 -21.33 -19.38
CA ASN A 351 27.76 -21.79 -18.58
C ASN A 351 27.61 -23.22 -18.02
N GLY A 352 26.61 -23.95 -18.51
CA GLY A 352 26.44 -25.38 -18.26
C GLY A 352 25.66 -26.05 -19.41
N ALA A 353 24.94 -27.13 -19.12
CA ALA A 353 24.14 -27.86 -20.10
C ALA A 353 22.79 -27.19 -20.46
N GLY A 354 22.62 -25.89 -20.19
CA GLY A 354 21.40 -25.15 -20.53
C GLY A 354 21.16 -25.03 -22.03
N GLU A 355 19.95 -24.63 -22.39
CA GLU A 355 19.53 -24.50 -23.79
C GLU A 355 18.87 -23.15 -24.05
N LEU A 356 19.20 -22.53 -25.18
CA LEU A 356 18.47 -21.40 -25.75
C LEU A 356 17.66 -21.90 -26.95
N GLN A 357 16.34 -21.82 -26.89
CA GLN A 357 15.44 -22.16 -27.99
C GLN A 357 14.89 -20.87 -28.61
N LEU A 358 14.99 -20.78 -29.95
CA LEU A 358 14.69 -19.58 -30.72
C LEU A 358 13.76 -19.96 -31.86
N ALA A 359 12.50 -19.54 -31.77
CA ALA A 359 11.57 -19.69 -32.90
C ALA A 359 11.65 -18.51 -33.88
N ALA A 360 12.20 -17.36 -33.43
CA ALA A 360 12.33 -16.14 -34.22
C ALA A 360 12.97 -16.39 -35.61
N THR A 361 12.50 -15.69 -36.64
CA THR A 361 13.02 -15.85 -38.01
C THR A 361 14.41 -15.23 -38.19
N THR A 362 14.70 -14.14 -37.49
CA THR A 362 15.98 -13.40 -37.53
C THR A 362 16.39 -12.95 -36.11
N PRO A 363 16.73 -13.88 -35.22
CA PRO A 363 17.11 -13.53 -33.85
C PRO A 363 18.41 -12.72 -33.85
N LEU A 364 18.44 -11.62 -33.11
CA LEU A 364 19.63 -10.82 -32.91
C LEU A 364 20.32 -11.30 -31.64
N LEU A 365 21.32 -12.17 -31.76
CA LEU A 365 22.01 -12.78 -30.60
C LEU A 365 22.96 -11.83 -29.85
N GLY A 366 23.04 -10.56 -30.26
CA GLY A 366 24.02 -9.62 -29.72
C GLY A 366 25.46 -9.95 -30.12
N THR A 367 26.42 -9.32 -29.44
CA THR A 367 27.86 -9.51 -29.71
C THR A 367 28.52 -10.53 -28.78
N ASN A 368 27.85 -10.91 -27.69
CA ASN A 368 28.41 -11.73 -26.62
C ASN A 368 27.52 -12.95 -26.36
N LEU A 369 27.66 -13.97 -27.22
CA LEU A 369 27.11 -15.30 -26.99
C LEU A 369 28.23 -16.22 -26.48
N SER A 370 28.15 -16.63 -25.22
CA SER A 370 29.00 -17.65 -24.60
C SER A 370 28.26 -18.99 -24.60
N THR A 371 28.83 -19.99 -25.26
CA THR A 371 28.23 -21.32 -25.44
C THR A 371 29.16 -22.44 -24.97
N ASP A 372 30.00 -22.14 -23.99
CA ASP A 372 31.11 -23.01 -23.59
C ASP A 372 30.66 -24.45 -23.26
N PHE A 373 29.41 -24.65 -22.83
CA PHE A 373 28.88 -25.96 -22.42
C PHE A 373 27.45 -26.30 -22.89
N GLY A 374 26.74 -25.37 -23.55
CA GLY A 374 25.31 -25.48 -23.81
C GLY A 374 24.90 -25.61 -25.28
N LYS A 375 23.60 -25.48 -25.54
CA LYS A 375 23.02 -25.60 -26.89
C LYS A 375 22.18 -24.40 -27.26
N VAL A 376 22.24 -24.01 -28.54
CA VAL A 376 21.30 -23.08 -29.16
C VAL A 376 20.50 -23.85 -30.19
N THR A 377 19.17 -23.75 -30.11
CA THR A 377 18.23 -24.49 -30.93
C THR A 377 17.38 -23.57 -31.80
N TYR A 378 17.36 -24.07 -33.04
CA TYR A 378 16.79 -23.67 -34.29
C TYR A 378 15.29 -23.87 -34.64
N ASP A 379 14.30 -23.70 -33.76
CA ASP A 379 13.03 -24.48 -33.87
C ASP A 379 11.84 -23.83 -34.60
N GLY A 380 12.01 -22.61 -35.11
CA GLY A 380 11.02 -21.90 -35.91
C GLY A 380 10.84 -22.47 -37.34
N THR A 381 9.67 -22.24 -37.92
CA THR A 381 9.27 -22.82 -39.23
C THR A 381 9.92 -22.18 -40.46
N ALA A 382 10.58 -21.02 -40.34
CA ALA A 382 11.20 -20.29 -41.44
C ALA A 382 12.35 -19.38 -40.98
N GLN A 383 13.49 -19.97 -40.63
CA GLN A 383 14.68 -19.25 -40.16
C GLN A 383 15.70 -19.10 -41.30
N THR A 384 16.33 -17.93 -41.42
CA THR A 384 17.31 -17.60 -42.49
C THR A 384 18.65 -17.17 -41.95
#